data_AF-A0A971KHY6-F1
#
_entry.id   AF-A0A971KHY6-F1
#
_cell.length_a   1.000
_cell.length_b   1.000
_cell.length_c   1.000
_cell.angle_alpha   90.00
_cell.angle_beta   90.00
_cell.angle_gamma   90.00
#
_symmetry.space_group_name_H-M   'P 1'
#
loop_
_entity.id
_entity.type
_entity.pdbx_description
1 polymer ?
#
loop_
_entity_poly.entity_id
_entity_poly.type
_entity_poly.pdbx_seq_one_letter_code
_entity_poly.pdbx_strand_id
1 'polypeptide(L)'
;MTEDINKTPFLKMFPFCSELSDLCGGLQSAFVKEATVNREKLSMNISAVFTRYAAPAELHTLEGRIASEYGLRAVKITAQGRRIGEAQRENPKKTSSGNKEKPMPTGKVIYGRSIKGKPVTMDTLNTESGSVVVSGEIFFVENREIEKRKAWVLCFEMTDNTGSVRVSKYFREGEDKGSLPSLKKGDYVTVSGHVAYNRYDEDIALEPKSVNLGKKPQREDTAEKKRVELHLHTRFSTLDALTDPAGAVKLAAKWGHPAIAVTDHGVAQAFPEMWNAGKKHGIKIIYGIEGYYINDLDDKLAFYGTPHGGMDGEFVAFDIETTGLSSENERMTEIGAVVFRDGVPCERFQTFVNPEKPIPREITELTGITDRDVFDAPDEKAALLSFMEFVGDKTLVAHNAEFDIGFMRACAKRTGLSFSPDYMDTLTLSQALLPDLRRYKLDIVTSRLGLPEFNHHRADDDALACGRIMAKLITMLE
;
A
#
# COMPACT_ATOMS: atom_id res chain seq x y z
N MET A 1 32.70 13.47 -30.29
CA MET A 1 31.23 13.62 -30.24
C MET A 1 30.63 12.26 -30.53
N THR A 2 30.34 11.51 -29.47
CA THR A 2 29.54 10.28 -29.53
C THR A 2 28.31 10.57 -28.68
N GLU A 3 27.24 10.95 -29.35
CA GLU A 3 25.97 11.36 -28.73
C GLU A 3 25.36 10.19 -27.94
N ASP A 4 24.94 10.54 -26.73
CA ASP A 4 24.45 9.69 -25.68
C ASP A 4 23.10 9.05 -26.06
N ILE A 5 23.02 7.73 -25.85
CA ILE A 5 21.85 6.87 -25.99
C ILE A 5 20.66 7.40 -25.17
N ASN A 6 19.45 7.34 -25.74
CA ASN A 6 18.14 7.65 -25.14
C ASN A 6 18.06 7.37 -23.63
N LYS A 7 18.08 8.42 -22.80
CA LYS A 7 17.85 8.35 -21.36
C LYS A 7 16.44 8.85 -21.07
N THR A 8 15.51 7.93 -20.80
CA THR A 8 14.15 8.31 -20.35
C THR A 8 14.18 8.50 -18.84
N PRO A 9 13.77 9.66 -18.28
CA PRO A 9 13.70 9.83 -16.83
C PRO A 9 12.82 8.76 -16.18
N PHE A 10 13.28 8.17 -15.06
CA PHE A 10 12.62 7.02 -14.46
C PHE A 10 11.17 7.33 -14.07
N LEU A 11 10.94 8.44 -13.36
CA LEU A 11 9.59 8.88 -12.97
C LEU A 11 8.73 9.37 -14.14
N LYS A 12 9.31 9.62 -15.33
CA LYS A 12 8.50 9.88 -16.53
C LYS A 12 7.89 8.60 -17.08
N MET A 13 8.61 7.48 -16.96
CA MET A 13 8.14 6.17 -17.43
C MET A 13 7.32 5.42 -16.38
N PHE A 14 7.62 5.67 -15.09
CA PHE A 14 6.95 5.07 -13.94
C PHE A 14 6.50 6.17 -12.95
N PRO A 15 5.51 7.00 -13.32
CA PRO A 15 5.09 8.15 -12.51
C PRO A 15 4.47 7.75 -11.17
N PHE A 16 3.84 6.57 -11.10
CA PHE A 16 3.29 5.99 -9.87
C PHE A 16 4.37 5.58 -8.85
N CYS A 17 5.65 5.52 -9.23
CA CYS A 17 6.76 5.34 -8.30
C CYS A 17 7.19 6.63 -7.59
N SER A 18 6.49 7.75 -7.80
CA SER A 18 6.79 9.03 -7.14
C SER A 18 6.71 8.96 -5.61
N GLU A 19 5.85 8.11 -5.05
CA GLU A 19 5.76 7.83 -3.61
C GLU A 19 7.02 7.13 -3.05
N LEU A 20 7.83 6.55 -3.93
CA LEU A 20 9.10 5.88 -3.61
C LEU A 20 10.31 6.74 -4.03
N SER A 21 10.14 8.06 -4.17
CA SER A 21 11.15 8.96 -4.75
C SER A 21 12.51 8.86 -4.09
N ASP A 22 12.59 8.56 -2.80
CA ASP A 22 13.82 8.57 -2.03
C ASP A 22 14.67 7.29 -2.23
N LEU A 23 14.10 6.23 -2.81
CA LEU A 23 14.80 4.98 -3.06
C LEU A 23 15.94 5.15 -4.08
N CYS A 24 16.96 4.30 -3.94
CA CYS A 24 18.08 4.21 -4.88
C CYS A 24 18.85 5.54 -5.04
N GLY A 25 18.79 6.41 -4.03
CA GLY A 25 19.45 7.73 -4.02
C GLY A 25 18.69 8.84 -4.75
N GLY A 26 17.39 8.67 -4.99
CA GLY A 26 16.53 9.66 -5.63
C GLY A 26 16.11 9.28 -7.05
N LEU A 27 14.88 8.80 -7.23
CA LEU A 27 14.32 8.40 -8.53
C LEU A 27 14.15 9.57 -9.50
N GLN A 28 14.04 10.80 -8.99
CA GLN A 28 14.05 12.04 -9.78
C GLN A 28 15.33 12.23 -10.61
N SER A 29 16.42 11.62 -10.16
CA SER A 29 17.73 11.68 -10.81
C SER A 29 18.10 10.36 -11.52
N ALA A 30 17.18 9.39 -11.56
CA ALA A 30 17.36 8.10 -12.21
C ALA A 30 16.84 8.12 -13.65
N PHE A 31 17.45 7.30 -14.51
CA PHE A 31 17.05 7.18 -15.91
C PHE A 31 16.98 5.72 -16.34
N VAL A 32 15.97 5.37 -17.13
CA VAL A 32 15.85 4.07 -17.79
C VAL A 32 16.59 4.12 -19.12
N LYS A 33 17.48 3.15 -19.32
CA LYS A 33 18.18 2.92 -20.59
C LYS A 33 17.34 2.09 -21.54
N GLU A 34 16.71 1.05 -21.02
CA GLU A 34 15.93 0.09 -21.79
C GLU A 34 14.88 -0.56 -20.89
N ALA A 35 13.70 -0.82 -21.44
CA ALA A 35 12.73 -1.72 -20.82
C ALA A 35 12.08 -2.61 -21.87
N THR A 36 12.08 -3.91 -21.59
CA THR A 36 11.60 -4.94 -22.52
C THR A 36 10.49 -5.73 -21.85
N VAL A 37 9.33 -5.78 -22.48
CA VAL A 37 8.13 -6.49 -21.98
C VAL A 37 7.93 -7.78 -22.76
N ASN A 38 7.81 -8.89 -22.05
CA ASN A 38 7.37 -10.16 -22.60
C ASN A 38 5.88 -10.37 -22.29
N ARG A 39 5.04 -10.26 -23.32
CA ARG A 39 3.57 -10.35 -23.17
C ARG A 39 3.08 -11.76 -22.85
N GLU A 40 3.74 -12.80 -23.37
CA GLU A 40 3.36 -14.19 -23.11
C GLU A 40 3.67 -14.61 -21.67
N LYS A 41 4.81 -14.17 -21.14
CA LYS A 41 5.26 -14.48 -19.77
C LYS A 41 4.76 -13.48 -18.72
N LEU A 42 4.08 -12.41 -19.16
CA LEU A 42 3.67 -11.29 -18.32
C LEU A 42 4.85 -10.76 -17.48
N SER A 43 5.99 -10.48 -18.11
CA SER A 43 7.19 -10.02 -17.40
C SER A 43 7.86 -8.83 -18.05
N MET A 44 8.63 -8.08 -17.27
CA MET A 44 9.38 -6.90 -17.72
C MET A 44 10.80 -6.89 -17.17
N ASN A 45 11.77 -6.62 -18.05
CA ASN A 45 13.15 -6.35 -17.66
C ASN A 45 13.48 -4.89 -17.89
N ILE A 46 14.03 -4.21 -16.89
CA ILE A 46 14.34 -2.78 -16.92
C ILE A 46 15.84 -2.61 -16.65
N SER A 47 16.54 -1.93 -17.55
CA SER A 47 17.91 -1.47 -17.33
C SER A 47 17.88 0.00 -16.91
N ALA A 48 18.28 0.30 -15.68
CA ALA A 48 18.19 1.63 -15.10
C ALA A 48 19.51 2.09 -14.48
N VAL A 49 19.78 3.40 -14.58
CA VAL A 49 20.91 4.06 -13.93
C VAL A 49 20.42 4.86 -12.75
N PHE A 50 21.00 4.59 -11.58
CA PHE A 50 20.69 5.26 -10.32
C PHE A 50 21.88 6.11 -9.85
N THR A 51 21.60 7.10 -9.00
CA THR A 51 22.60 8.04 -8.47
C THR A 51 23.61 7.41 -7.54
N ARG A 52 23.27 6.24 -6.96
CA ARG A 52 24.18 5.35 -6.25
C ARG A 52 23.88 3.90 -6.60
N TYR A 53 24.70 2.98 -6.08
CA TYR A 53 24.32 1.57 -6.08
C TYR A 53 23.03 1.40 -5.25
N ALA A 54 22.00 0.88 -5.92
CA ALA A 54 20.73 0.55 -5.29
C ALA A 54 20.89 -0.72 -4.46
N ALA A 55 20.42 -0.71 -3.21
CA ALA A 55 20.43 -1.92 -2.39
C ALA A 55 19.41 -2.93 -2.94
N PRO A 56 19.65 -4.26 -2.81
CA PRO A 56 18.73 -5.27 -3.33
C PRO A 56 17.29 -5.14 -2.82
N ALA A 57 17.10 -4.72 -1.57
CA ALA A 57 15.77 -4.49 -0.99
C ALA A 57 15.03 -3.33 -1.68
N GLU A 58 15.71 -2.22 -1.98
CA GLU A 58 15.11 -1.07 -2.67
C GLU A 58 14.68 -1.43 -4.10
N LEU A 59 15.51 -2.22 -4.79
CA LEU A 59 15.17 -2.74 -6.12
C LEU A 59 13.97 -3.68 -6.04
N HIS A 60 13.90 -4.54 -5.03
CA HIS A 60 12.77 -5.44 -4.85
C HIS A 60 11.46 -4.69 -4.61
N THR A 61 11.48 -3.63 -3.80
CA THR A 61 10.32 -2.75 -3.59
C THR A 61 9.86 -2.09 -4.90
N LEU A 62 10.80 -1.59 -5.71
CA LEU A 62 10.49 -0.99 -7.01
C LEU A 62 9.96 -2.01 -8.02
N GLU A 63 10.59 -3.18 -8.11
CA GLU A 63 10.15 -4.31 -8.93
C GLU A 63 8.71 -4.71 -8.57
N GLY A 64 8.41 -4.85 -7.28
CA GLY A 64 7.07 -5.20 -6.79
C GLY A 64 6.02 -4.15 -7.13
N ARG A 65 6.32 -2.86 -6.94
CA ARG A 65 5.38 -1.78 -7.29
C ARG A 65 5.07 -1.74 -8.78
N ILE A 66 6.09 -1.87 -9.63
CA ILE A 66 5.92 -1.89 -11.09
C ILE A 66 5.15 -3.14 -11.53
N ALA A 67 5.40 -4.30 -10.91
CA ALA A 67 4.70 -5.53 -11.21
C ALA A 67 3.20 -5.43 -10.88
N SER A 68 2.88 -4.89 -9.70
CA SER A 68 1.51 -4.68 -9.25
C SER A 68 0.74 -3.72 -10.16
N GLU A 69 1.35 -2.58 -10.51
CA GLU A 69 0.68 -1.55 -11.31
C GLU A 69 0.33 -2.06 -12.72
N TYR A 70 1.22 -2.81 -13.36
CA TYR A 70 1.02 -3.30 -14.72
C TYR A 70 0.44 -4.72 -14.80
N GLY A 71 0.07 -5.34 -13.67
CA GLY A 71 -0.46 -6.71 -13.64
C GLY A 71 0.52 -7.77 -14.15
N LEU A 72 1.82 -7.56 -13.91
CA LEU A 72 2.89 -8.45 -14.37
C LEU A 72 3.23 -9.50 -13.31
N ARG A 73 3.58 -10.72 -13.75
CA ARG A 73 4.03 -11.80 -12.88
C ARG A 73 5.43 -11.58 -12.32
N ALA A 74 6.28 -10.88 -13.06
CA ALA A 74 7.65 -10.61 -12.65
C ALA A 74 8.22 -9.34 -13.30
N VAL A 75 8.89 -8.52 -12.50
CA VAL A 75 9.70 -7.39 -12.97
C VAL A 75 11.11 -7.57 -12.44
N LYS A 76 12.10 -7.34 -13.30
CA LYS A 76 13.52 -7.34 -12.90
C LYS A 76 14.19 -6.04 -13.30
N ILE A 77 14.80 -5.37 -12.35
CA ILE A 77 15.60 -4.16 -12.57
C ILE A 77 17.09 -4.54 -12.50
N THR A 78 17.80 -4.32 -13.59
CA THR A 78 19.25 -4.35 -13.64
C THR A 78 19.77 -2.94 -13.40
N ALA A 79 20.27 -2.70 -12.20
CA ALA A 79 20.76 -1.39 -11.77
C ALA A 79 22.23 -1.18 -12.12
N GLN A 80 22.54 -0.03 -12.72
CA GLN A 80 23.91 0.48 -12.84
C GLN A 80 24.05 1.70 -11.94
N GLY A 81 24.93 1.64 -10.94
CA GLY A 81 25.25 2.80 -10.09
C GLY A 81 26.31 3.69 -10.74
N ARG A 82 26.20 5.01 -10.63
CA ARG A 82 27.33 5.94 -10.86
C ARG A 82 28.01 6.26 -9.54
N ARG A 83 29.36 6.28 -9.52
CA ARG A 83 30.13 6.95 -8.46
C ARG A 83 29.85 8.45 -8.56
N ILE A 84 29.53 9.10 -7.44
CA ILE A 84 29.58 10.56 -7.35
C ILE A 84 31.07 10.95 -7.52
N GLY A 85 31.44 11.38 -8.72
CA GLY A 85 32.84 11.69 -9.07
C GLY A 85 33.11 11.93 -10.56
N GLU A 86 32.22 11.53 -11.46
CA GLU A 86 32.38 11.76 -12.91
C GLU A 86 31.29 12.68 -13.46
N ALA A 87 31.21 13.90 -12.92
CA ALA A 87 30.69 15.04 -13.64
C ALA A 87 31.88 15.81 -14.21
N GLN A 88 32.03 15.72 -15.52
CA GLN A 88 32.80 16.57 -16.44
C GLN A 88 33.82 17.55 -15.80
N ARG A 89 35.10 17.27 -16.05
CA ARG A 89 36.14 18.30 -16.13
C ARG A 89 35.82 19.23 -17.32
N GLU A 90 34.98 20.23 -17.11
CA GLU A 90 34.97 21.41 -17.96
C GLU A 90 35.80 22.52 -17.30
N ASN A 91 36.78 23.01 -18.04
CA ASN A 91 37.62 24.14 -17.67
C ASN A 91 36.74 25.36 -17.33
N PRO A 92 36.85 25.97 -16.14
CA PRO A 92 36.17 27.23 -15.89
C PRO A 92 36.88 28.34 -16.66
N LYS A 93 36.23 28.81 -17.73
CA LYS A 93 36.52 30.11 -18.32
C LYS A 93 36.34 31.17 -17.23
N LYS A 94 37.38 31.98 -17.05
CA LYS A 94 37.40 33.19 -16.22
C LYS A 94 36.15 34.03 -16.47
N THR A 95 35.29 34.14 -15.46
CA THR A 95 34.43 35.30 -15.27
C THR A 95 34.53 35.73 -13.82
N SER A 96 34.97 36.98 -13.66
CA SER A 96 35.08 37.71 -12.42
C SER A 96 33.70 38.13 -11.93
N SER A 97 33.33 37.75 -10.71
CA SER A 97 32.61 38.64 -9.78
C SER A 97 32.57 37.97 -8.40
N GLY A 98 32.95 38.73 -7.38
CA GLY A 98 33.14 38.23 -6.03
C GLY A 98 31.83 37.84 -5.35
N ASN A 99 31.84 36.66 -4.73
CA ASN A 99 31.18 36.46 -3.45
C ASN A 99 32.06 35.53 -2.61
N LYS A 100 32.64 36.07 -1.54
CA LYS A 100 33.42 35.28 -0.57
C LYS A 100 32.46 34.37 0.19
N GLU A 101 32.46 33.07 -0.12
CA GLU A 101 31.83 32.07 0.73
C GLU A 101 32.50 32.06 2.12
N LYS A 102 31.68 32.16 3.17
CA LYS A 102 32.15 32.21 4.56
C LYS A 102 32.77 30.86 4.97
N PRO A 103 33.89 30.85 5.71
CA PRO A 103 34.47 29.62 6.24
C PRO A 103 33.54 28.97 7.27
N MET A 104 33.49 27.63 7.29
CA MET A 104 32.76 26.82 8.27
C MET A 104 33.17 27.20 9.72
N PRO A 105 32.27 27.08 10.70
CA PRO A 105 32.61 27.33 12.09
C PRO A 105 33.63 26.29 12.54
N THR A 106 34.89 26.70 12.68
CA THR A 106 35.92 25.87 13.31
C THR A 106 35.53 25.70 14.78
N GLY A 107 35.04 24.51 15.13
CA GLY A 107 34.71 24.13 16.50
C GLY A 107 35.87 24.35 17.48
N LYS A 108 35.58 24.36 18.78
CA LYS A 108 36.59 24.57 19.84
C LYS A 108 37.71 23.53 19.68
N VAL A 109 38.96 23.97 19.56
CA VAL A 109 40.11 23.07 19.46
C VAL A 109 40.27 22.35 20.80
N ILE A 110 40.21 21.02 20.78
CA ILE A 110 40.39 20.15 21.95
C ILE A 110 41.82 19.60 21.99
N TYR A 111 42.41 19.36 20.82
CA TYR A 111 43.74 18.80 20.68
C TYR A 111 44.38 19.21 19.34
N GLY A 112 45.68 19.48 19.34
CA GLY A 112 46.42 19.84 18.14
C GLY A 112 46.09 21.25 17.62
N ARG A 113 45.87 21.38 16.30
CA ARG A 113 45.62 22.66 15.61
C ARG A 113 44.19 22.71 15.09
N SER A 114 43.71 23.91 14.79
CA SER A 114 42.40 24.07 14.14
C SER A 114 42.36 23.37 12.78
N ILE A 115 41.36 22.50 12.61
CA ILE A 115 41.14 21.75 11.38
C ILE A 115 40.46 22.65 10.34
N LYS A 116 40.98 22.67 9.10
CA LYS A 116 40.43 23.45 7.96
C LYS A 116 40.01 22.59 6.76
N GLY A 117 40.31 21.28 6.78
CA GLY A 117 39.96 20.36 5.69
C GLY A 117 38.49 19.95 5.71
N LYS A 118 37.93 19.60 4.55
CA LYS A 118 36.57 19.05 4.45
C LYS A 118 36.55 17.60 4.94
N PRO A 119 35.59 17.23 5.81
CA PRO A 119 35.43 15.84 6.22
C PRO A 119 35.07 14.92 5.05
N VAL A 120 35.63 13.72 5.02
CA VAL A 120 35.20 12.58 4.19
C VAL A 120 34.22 11.71 4.98
N THR A 121 33.42 10.90 4.28
CA THR A 121 32.48 9.95 4.90
C THR A 121 33.20 8.72 5.42
N MET A 122 32.77 8.20 6.57
CA MET A 122 33.46 7.11 7.26
C MET A 122 33.38 5.77 6.51
N ASP A 123 32.36 5.57 5.67
CA ASP A 123 32.22 4.40 4.79
C ASP A 123 33.33 4.28 3.72
N THR A 124 34.01 5.38 3.41
CA THR A 124 35.11 5.40 2.43
C THR A 124 36.47 5.06 3.04
N LEU A 125 36.57 4.97 4.38
CA LEU A 125 37.84 4.75 5.06
C LEU A 125 38.37 3.34 4.82
N ASN A 126 39.65 3.27 4.52
CA ASN A 126 40.40 2.03 4.31
C ASN A 126 41.88 2.25 4.69
N THR A 127 42.67 1.18 4.66
CA THR A 127 44.11 1.21 5.00
C THR A 127 44.96 2.11 4.09
N GLU A 128 44.49 2.42 2.88
CA GLU A 128 45.17 3.29 1.92
C GLU A 128 44.76 4.77 2.04
N SER A 129 43.77 5.08 2.87
CA SER A 129 43.17 6.42 2.98
C SER A 129 44.13 7.50 3.49
N GLY A 130 45.25 7.10 4.08
CA GLY A 130 46.31 8.05 4.45
C GLY A 130 45.85 9.03 5.52
N SER A 131 46.10 10.34 5.30
CA SER A 131 45.67 11.38 6.23
C SER A 131 44.28 11.91 5.83
N VAL A 132 43.32 11.80 6.75
CA VAL A 132 41.91 12.15 6.51
C VAL A 132 41.40 13.17 7.52
N VAL A 133 40.27 13.77 7.20
CA VAL A 133 39.43 14.53 8.13
C VAL A 133 38.08 13.84 8.17
N VAL A 134 37.54 13.54 9.35
CA VAL A 134 36.20 12.94 9.52
C VAL A 134 35.44 13.71 10.59
N SER A 135 34.11 13.67 10.56
CA SER A 135 33.26 14.31 11.58
C SER A 135 32.11 13.39 11.96
N GLY A 136 31.79 13.32 13.24
CA GLY A 136 30.83 12.34 13.74
C GLY A 136 30.52 12.51 15.22
N GLU A 137 29.49 11.79 15.67
CA GLU A 137 29.08 11.73 17.06
C GLU A 137 29.82 10.59 17.77
N ILE A 138 30.36 10.88 18.95
CA ILE A 138 31.00 9.90 19.82
C ILE A 138 29.91 9.04 20.47
N PHE A 139 29.93 7.73 20.26
CA PHE A 139 28.98 6.81 20.89
C PHE A 139 29.61 5.92 21.96
N PHE A 140 30.94 5.85 22.03
CA PHE A 140 31.71 5.07 23.01
C PHE A 140 33.03 5.77 23.37
N VAL A 141 33.45 5.72 24.64
CA VAL A 141 34.72 6.30 25.15
C VAL A 141 35.33 5.34 26.16
N GLU A 142 36.61 4.99 25.99
CA GLU A 142 37.35 4.04 26.83
C GLU A 142 38.82 4.48 26.99
N ASN A 143 39.02 5.68 27.52
CA ASN A 143 40.36 6.16 27.80
C ASN A 143 41.04 5.32 28.90
N ARG A 144 42.30 4.93 28.71
CA ARG A 144 43.02 4.07 29.67
C ARG A 144 44.36 4.66 30.09
N GLU A 145 44.68 4.62 31.37
CA GLU A 145 46.01 4.91 31.89
C GLU A 145 46.81 3.62 32.10
N ILE A 146 48.10 3.63 31.75
CA ILE A 146 49.02 2.50 31.88
C ILE A 146 50.01 2.84 32.99
N GLU A 147 49.68 2.45 34.22
CA GLU A 147 50.41 2.79 35.44
C GLU A 147 51.91 2.47 35.36
N LYS A 148 52.27 1.27 34.88
CA LYS A 148 53.67 0.82 34.79
C LYS A 148 54.56 1.70 33.89
N ARG A 149 53.96 2.41 32.93
CA ARG A 149 54.67 3.27 31.97
C ARG A 149 54.29 4.75 32.09
N LYS A 150 53.43 5.09 33.05
CA LYS A 150 52.78 6.42 33.20
C LYS A 150 52.31 6.99 31.86
N ALA A 151 51.79 6.10 31.01
CA ALA A 151 51.34 6.41 29.67
C ALA A 151 49.81 6.46 29.63
N TRP A 152 49.24 7.17 28.67
CA TRP A 152 47.79 7.33 28.54
C TRP A 152 47.34 6.99 27.13
N VAL A 153 46.23 6.28 27.00
CA VAL A 153 45.65 5.89 25.71
C VAL A 153 44.31 6.59 25.58
N LEU A 154 44.20 7.45 24.57
CA LEU A 154 42.93 7.93 24.08
C LEU A 154 42.26 6.79 23.31
N CYS A 155 41.00 6.50 23.62
CA CYS A 155 40.18 5.60 22.83
C CYS A 155 38.74 6.08 22.85
N PHE A 156 38.18 6.40 21.69
CA PHE A 156 36.74 6.61 21.53
C PHE A 156 36.30 6.15 20.15
N GLU A 157 35.02 5.84 20.01
CA GLU A 157 34.40 5.47 18.73
C GLU A 157 33.39 6.52 18.34
N MET A 158 33.40 6.88 17.05
CA MET A 158 32.53 7.89 16.49
C MET A 158 31.89 7.41 15.19
N THR A 159 30.71 7.93 14.88
CA THR A 159 29.96 7.61 13.67
C THR A 159 29.43 8.87 12.99
N ASP A 160 29.39 8.85 11.67
CA ASP A 160 28.67 9.83 10.84
C ASP A 160 27.34 9.27 10.29
N ASN A 161 26.93 8.09 10.75
CA ASN A 161 25.82 7.25 10.25
C ASN A 161 26.02 6.65 8.85
N THR A 162 27.16 6.88 8.20
CA THR A 162 27.57 6.13 6.99
C THR A 162 28.53 4.99 7.35
N GLY A 163 29.36 5.21 8.38
CA GLY A 163 30.21 4.21 8.99
C GLY A 163 30.59 4.60 10.41
N SER A 164 31.46 3.81 11.02
CA SER A 164 32.02 4.07 12.34
C SER A 164 33.52 3.87 12.30
N VAL A 165 34.26 4.68 13.07
CA VAL A 165 35.71 4.54 13.18
C VAL A 165 36.15 4.70 14.63
N ARG A 166 37.10 3.87 15.04
CA ARG A 166 37.80 4.01 16.31
C ARG A 166 38.89 5.06 16.19
N VAL A 167 38.92 6.01 17.12
CA VAL A 167 39.97 7.03 17.24
C VAL A 167 40.84 6.65 18.43
N SER A 168 42.12 6.38 18.16
CA SER A 168 43.04 5.88 19.19
C SER A 168 44.40 6.55 19.12
N LYS A 169 44.97 6.90 20.29
CA LYS A 169 46.33 7.46 20.38
C LYS A 169 47.00 7.09 21.69
N TYR A 170 48.24 6.64 21.60
CA TYR A 170 49.12 6.45 22.76
C TYR A 170 49.91 7.73 23.06
N PHE A 171 49.87 8.17 24.31
CA PHE A 171 50.61 9.30 24.85
C PHE A 171 51.64 8.81 25.87
N ARG A 172 52.90 9.25 25.71
CA ARG A 172 53.96 8.98 26.69
C ARG A 172 53.83 9.87 27.94
N GLU A 173 54.56 9.52 28.99
CA GLU A 173 54.65 10.34 30.20
C GLU A 173 55.06 11.78 29.84
N GLY A 174 54.27 12.76 30.29
CA GLY A 174 54.53 14.19 30.06
C GLY A 174 54.09 14.76 28.71
N GLU A 175 53.57 13.95 27.78
CA GLU A 175 52.99 14.48 26.54
C GLU A 175 51.69 15.24 26.82
N ASP A 176 51.50 16.38 26.14
CA ASP A 176 50.30 17.20 26.26
C ASP A 176 49.09 16.49 25.64
N LYS A 177 48.09 16.22 26.47
CA LYS A 177 46.83 15.56 26.09
C LYS A 177 45.76 16.58 25.68
N GLY A 178 46.04 17.88 25.77
CA GLY A 178 45.08 18.95 25.60
C GLY A 178 43.86 18.74 26.49
N SER A 179 42.67 18.95 25.93
CA SER A 179 41.38 18.71 26.61
C SER A 179 40.75 17.37 26.21
N LEU A 180 41.49 16.43 25.60
CA LEU A 180 40.95 15.14 25.17
C LEU A 180 40.24 14.33 26.26
N PRO A 181 40.72 14.31 27.54
CA PRO A 181 40.02 13.59 28.60
C PRO A 181 38.60 14.10 28.90
N SER A 182 38.23 15.29 28.41
CA SER A 182 36.89 15.86 28.61
C SER A 182 35.83 15.39 27.61
N LEU A 183 36.23 14.67 26.55
CA LEU A 183 35.32 14.13 25.55
C LEU A 183 34.42 13.05 26.15
N LYS A 184 33.13 13.09 25.81
CA LYS A 184 32.12 12.16 26.32
C LYS A 184 31.17 11.68 25.22
N LYS A 185 30.43 10.61 25.52
CA LYS A 185 29.35 10.11 24.67
C LYS A 185 28.35 11.24 24.34
N GLY A 186 28.01 11.39 23.07
CA GLY A 186 27.13 12.42 22.52
C GLY A 186 27.84 13.68 22.03
N ASP A 187 29.14 13.85 22.30
CA ASP A 187 29.91 14.95 21.71
C ASP A 187 30.05 14.75 20.19
N TYR A 188 29.91 15.83 19.43
CA TYR A 188 30.16 15.81 17.99
C TYR A 188 31.53 16.40 17.71
N VAL A 189 32.43 15.63 17.12
CA VAL A 189 33.83 16.01 16.92
C VAL A 189 34.21 15.94 15.45
N THR A 190 35.15 16.80 15.06
CA THR A 190 35.89 16.72 13.81
C THR A 190 37.31 16.29 14.14
N VAL A 191 37.77 15.20 13.52
CA VAL A 191 39.10 14.63 13.75
C VAL A 191 39.90 14.67 12.45
N SER A 192 41.11 15.23 12.51
CA SER A 192 42.11 15.09 11.45
C SER A 192 43.18 14.13 11.94
N GLY A 193 43.47 13.09 11.17
CA GLY A 193 44.34 12.00 11.61
C GLY A 193 44.84 11.14 10.47
N HIS A 194 45.63 10.14 10.81
CA HIS A 194 46.11 9.13 9.87
C HIS A 194 45.36 7.81 10.11
N VAL A 195 44.80 7.22 9.07
CA VAL A 195 44.22 5.88 9.16
C VAL A 195 45.35 4.87 9.17
N ALA A 196 45.36 4.00 10.18
CA ALA A 196 46.34 2.94 10.33
C ALA A 196 45.64 1.65 10.77
N TYR A 197 46.17 0.50 10.36
CA TYR A 197 45.68 -0.78 10.85
C TYR A 197 46.16 -1.02 12.27
N ASN A 198 45.23 -1.19 13.21
CA ASN A 198 45.55 -1.55 14.59
C ASN A 198 45.56 -3.07 14.74
N ARG A 199 46.74 -3.65 14.94
CA ARG A 199 46.91 -5.11 15.11
C ARG A 199 46.28 -5.66 16.39
N TYR A 200 46.04 -4.83 17.40
CA TYR A 200 45.42 -5.29 18.64
C TYR A 200 43.90 -5.48 18.49
N ASP A 201 43.26 -4.58 17.72
CA ASP A 201 41.82 -4.60 17.47
C ASP A 201 41.45 -5.34 16.17
N GLU A 202 42.46 -5.70 15.37
CA GLU A 202 42.32 -6.27 14.03
C GLU A 202 41.44 -5.44 13.08
N ASP A 203 41.49 -4.12 13.24
CA ASP A 203 40.65 -3.16 12.50
C ASP A 203 41.39 -1.86 12.18
N ILE A 204 40.84 -1.04 11.28
CA ILE A 204 41.33 0.31 11.02
C ILE A 204 41.04 1.24 12.21
N ALA A 205 42.07 1.99 12.61
CA ALA A 205 41.95 3.03 13.61
C ALA A 205 42.46 4.36 13.05
N LEU A 206 41.81 5.44 13.44
CA LEU A 206 42.24 6.79 13.13
C LEU A 206 43.15 7.30 14.25
N GLU A 207 44.43 7.49 13.97
CA GLU A 207 45.33 8.17 14.90
C GLU A 207 45.17 9.70 14.76
N PRO A 208 44.64 10.40 15.78
CA PRO A 208 44.37 11.82 15.69
C PRO A 208 45.66 12.66 15.71
N LYS A 209 45.75 13.59 14.77
CA LYS A 209 46.67 14.73 14.77
C LYS A 209 46.03 15.97 15.37
N SER A 210 44.72 16.15 15.18
CA SER A 210 43.96 17.27 15.75
C SER A 210 42.50 16.87 15.95
N VAL A 211 41.87 17.44 16.98
CA VAL A 211 40.46 17.21 17.34
C VAL A 211 39.80 18.54 17.67
N ASN A 212 38.70 18.83 16.99
CA ASN A 212 37.85 19.99 17.25
C ASN A 212 36.47 19.53 17.74
N LEU A 213 35.94 20.14 18.80
CA LEU A 213 34.58 19.93 19.28
C LEU A 213 33.62 20.84 18.50
N GLY A 214 32.70 20.23 17.76
CA GLY A 214 31.71 20.89 16.92
C GLY A 214 30.29 20.78 17.46
N LYS A 215 29.33 21.20 16.63
CA LYS A 215 27.91 20.96 16.85
C LYS A 215 27.43 19.96 15.79
N LYS A 216 26.65 18.96 16.22
CA LYS A 216 26.01 18.01 15.31
C LYS A 216 25.10 18.79 14.34
N PRO A 217 25.26 18.63 13.01
CA PRO A 217 24.30 19.17 12.06
C PRO A 217 22.93 18.55 12.35
N GLN A 218 21.91 19.39 12.57
CA GLN A 218 20.54 18.94 12.80
C GLN A 218 19.66 19.48 11.69
N ARG A 219 18.73 18.67 11.20
CA ARG A 219 17.71 19.11 10.24
C ARG A 219 16.82 20.16 10.90
N GLU A 220 16.55 21.23 10.16
CA GLU A 220 15.67 22.32 10.58
C GLU A 220 14.43 22.36 9.69
N ASP A 221 13.31 22.78 10.27
CA ASP A 221 12.08 23.11 9.54
C ASP A 221 12.05 24.64 9.35
N THR A 222 12.33 25.07 8.12
CA THR A 222 12.39 26.49 7.74
C THR A 222 11.08 27.01 7.14
N ALA A 223 10.03 26.20 7.07
CA ALA A 223 8.77 26.61 6.47
C ALA A 223 8.06 27.65 7.35
N GLU A 224 7.41 28.65 6.73
CA GLU A 224 6.60 29.63 7.46
C GLU A 224 5.34 28.98 8.05
N LYS A 225 4.65 28.17 7.23
CA LYS A 225 3.50 27.38 7.67
C LYS A 225 3.96 26.00 8.10
N LYS A 226 3.80 25.69 9.39
CA LYS A 226 4.27 24.44 9.98
C LYS A 226 3.37 23.25 9.64
N ARG A 227 4.00 22.11 9.35
CA ARG A 227 3.35 20.82 9.08
C ARG A 227 2.74 20.24 10.36
N VAL A 228 1.76 19.36 10.20
CA VAL A 228 1.33 18.40 11.22
C VAL A 228 1.58 17.00 10.66
N GLU A 229 2.29 16.16 11.42
CA GLU A 229 2.41 14.74 11.10
C GLU A 229 1.14 14.01 11.52
N LEU A 230 0.52 13.27 10.61
CA LEU A 230 -0.76 12.57 10.82
C LEU A 230 -0.62 11.05 10.82
N HIS A 231 0.54 10.53 10.38
CA HIS A 231 0.83 9.11 10.35
C HIS A 231 2.24 8.89 10.88
N LEU A 232 2.36 8.28 12.06
CA LEU A 232 3.64 8.06 12.73
C LEU A 232 3.64 6.72 13.46
N HIS A 233 4.61 5.88 13.11
CA HIS A 233 4.95 4.68 13.86
C HIS A 233 6.02 4.96 14.91
N THR A 234 5.88 4.30 16.04
CA THR A 234 6.81 4.31 17.15
C THR A 234 7.39 2.90 17.36
N ARG A 235 8.35 2.75 18.27
CA ARG A 235 8.88 1.44 18.68
C ARG A 235 7.83 0.43 19.19
N PHE A 236 6.58 0.85 19.39
CA PHE A 236 5.47 -0.04 19.72
C PHE A 236 4.80 -0.68 18.50
N SER A 237 5.04 -0.17 17.29
CA SER A 237 4.81 -0.91 16.05
C SER A 237 5.83 -2.05 15.94
N THR A 238 5.42 -3.22 16.42
CA THR A 238 6.28 -4.38 16.64
C THR A 238 7.04 -4.78 15.38
N LEU A 239 8.38 -4.85 15.48
CA LEU A 239 9.31 -5.21 14.40
C LEU A 239 9.28 -4.30 13.16
N ASP A 240 8.61 -3.14 13.24
CA ASP A 240 8.43 -2.25 12.09
C ASP A 240 9.16 -0.90 12.27
N ALA A 241 9.05 -0.28 13.44
CA ALA A 241 9.62 1.04 13.68
C ALA A 241 10.58 1.10 14.88
N LEU A 242 11.55 2.02 14.78
CA LEU A 242 12.56 2.29 15.83
C LEU A 242 12.35 3.64 16.52
N THR A 243 11.33 4.41 16.11
CA THR A 243 11.11 5.78 16.56
C THR A 243 10.74 5.83 18.05
N ASP A 244 11.48 6.63 18.81
CA ASP A 244 11.16 6.95 20.20
C ASP A 244 9.97 7.94 20.29
N PRO A 245 8.85 7.61 20.96
CA PRO A 245 7.68 8.48 21.05
C PRO A 245 8.02 9.87 21.62
N ALA A 246 8.74 9.92 22.75
CA ALA A 246 9.12 11.18 23.37
C ALA A 246 10.08 12.01 22.51
N GLY A 247 11.02 11.33 21.83
CA GLY A 247 11.94 11.92 20.86
C GLY A 247 11.22 12.54 19.67
N ALA A 248 10.23 11.86 19.10
CA ALA A 248 9.43 12.37 17.99
C ALA A 248 8.66 13.64 18.38
N VAL A 249 7.99 13.61 19.54
CA VAL A 249 7.27 14.77 20.09
C VAL A 249 8.20 15.95 20.34
N LYS A 250 9.37 15.70 20.94
CA LYS A 250 10.40 16.73 21.16
C LYS A 250 10.88 17.35 19.85
N LEU A 251 11.05 16.54 18.81
CA LEU A 251 11.48 17.03 17.49
C LEU A 251 10.39 17.88 16.83
N ALA A 252 9.14 17.43 16.85
CA ALA A 252 8.01 18.18 16.32
C ALA A 252 7.83 19.54 17.03
N ALA A 253 7.94 19.55 18.37
CA ALA A 253 7.92 20.78 19.15
C ALA A 253 9.10 21.71 18.80
N LYS A 254 10.31 21.16 18.62
CA LYS A 254 11.49 21.94 18.18
C LYS A 254 11.28 22.57 16.79
N TRP A 255 10.61 21.86 15.87
CA TRP A 255 10.27 22.36 14.54
C TRP A 255 9.06 23.32 14.53
N GLY A 256 8.40 23.52 15.67
CA GLY A 256 7.24 24.41 15.81
C GLY A 256 5.95 23.83 15.24
N HIS A 257 5.85 22.51 15.07
CA HIS A 257 4.63 21.86 14.60
C HIS A 257 3.51 22.06 15.64
N PRO A 258 2.28 22.44 15.23
CA PRO A 258 1.20 22.71 16.18
C PRO A 258 0.62 21.43 16.80
N ALA A 259 0.78 20.29 16.13
CA ALA A 259 0.37 18.98 16.61
C ALA A 259 1.21 17.86 15.99
N ILE A 260 1.14 16.67 16.57
CA ILE A 260 1.71 15.42 16.04
C ILE A 260 0.79 14.24 16.36
N ALA A 261 0.58 13.36 15.39
CA ALA A 261 -0.17 12.12 15.57
C ALA A 261 0.73 10.94 15.96
N VAL A 262 0.10 9.91 16.52
CA VAL A 262 0.64 8.55 16.65
C VAL A 262 -0.39 7.58 16.09
N THR A 263 0.06 6.62 15.29
CA THR A 263 -0.80 5.67 14.55
C THR A 263 -0.09 4.32 14.45
N ASP A 264 0.26 3.74 15.60
CA ASP A 264 0.92 2.43 15.61
C ASP A 264 0.01 1.31 15.05
N HIS A 265 0.64 0.24 14.55
CA HIS A 265 -0.02 -0.93 13.96
C HIS A 265 -0.89 -1.68 14.97
N GLY A 266 -2.20 -1.50 14.89
CA GLY A 266 -3.19 -2.21 15.70
C GLY A 266 -3.06 -2.00 17.22
N VAL A 267 -2.22 -1.07 17.69
CA VAL A 267 -1.92 -0.86 19.11
C VAL A 267 -1.90 0.61 19.50
N ALA A 268 -2.11 0.87 20.79
CA ALA A 268 -2.09 2.21 21.40
C ALA A 268 -1.03 2.35 22.52
N GLN A 269 -0.02 1.48 22.54
CA GLN A 269 0.95 1.38 23.64
C GLN A 269 1.82 2.63 23.81
N ALA A 270 2.02 3.41 22.74
CA ALA A 270 2.74 4.67 22.77
C ALA A 270 2.01 5.82 23.50
N PHE A 271 0.70 5.69 23.73
CA PHE A 271 -0.13 6.81 24.19
C PHE A 271 0.34 7.44 25.51
N PRO A 272 0.73 6.68 26.56
CA PRO A 272 1.21 7.27 27.81
C PRO A 272 2.49 8.11 27.62
N GLU A 273 3.42 7.65 26.78
CA GLU A 273 4.65 8.37 26.50
C GLU A 273 4.41 9.63 25.66
N MET A 274 3.56 9.52 24.63
CA MET A 274 3.14 10.65 23.80
C MET A 274 2.45 11.71 24.65
N TRP A 275 1.56 11.32 25.57
CA TRP A 275 0.89 12.24 26.49
C TRP A 275 1.86 13.00 27.39
N ASN A 276 2.77 12.28 28.06
CA ASN A 276 3.78 12.88 28.93
C ASN A 276 4.70 13.85 28.16
N ALA A 277 5.14 13.45 26.97
CA ALA A 277 5.99 14.29 26.13
C ALA A 277 5.24 15.51 25.58
N GLY A 278 3.98 15.34 25.17
CA GLY A 278 3.12 16.42 24.69
C GLY A 278 2.92 17.49 25.75
N LYS A 279 2.61 17.09 26.99
CA LYS A 279 2.52 17.99 28.14
C LYS A 279 3.83 18.70 28.43
N LYS A 280 4.95 17.97 28.40
CA LYS A 280 6.29 18.52 28.66
C LYS A 280 6.74 19.56 27.63
N HIS A 281 6.40 19.35 26.36
CA HIS A 281 6.86 20.18 25.25
C HIS A 281 5.80 21.16 24.72
N GLY A 282 4.58 21.15 25.27
CA GLY A 282 3.53 22.09 24.91
C GLY A 282 2.96 21.89 23.51
N ILE A 283 2.95 20.65 23.01
CA ILE A 283 2.45 20.29 21.67
C ILE A 283 1.23 19.39 21.78
N LYS A 284 0.24 19.61 20.90
CA LYS A 284 -0.97 18.78 20.86
C LYS A 284 -0.66 17.39 20.30
N ILE A 285 -1.16 16.36 20.96
CA ILE A 285 -1.09 14.98 20.47
C ILE A 285 -2.42 14.61 19.80
N ILE A 286 -2.34 13.94 18.65
CA ILE A 286 -3.48 13.32 17.96
C ILE A 286 -3.34 11.82 18.17
N TYR A 287 -4.24 11.24 18.96
CA TYR A 287 -4.22 9.82 19.28
C TYR A 287 -4.96 9.04 18.18
N GLY A 288 -4.23 8.19 17.46
CA GLY A 288 -4.77 7.31 16.43
C GLY A 288 -4.18 5.90 16.55
N ILE A 289 -4.72 5.00 15.74
CA ILE A 289 -4.26 3.62 15.57
C ILE A 289 -4.36 3.33 14.07
N GLU A 290 -3.36 2.66 13.52
CA GLU A 290 -3.50 2.07 12.19
C GLU A 290 -4.25 0.74 12.34
N GLY A 291 -5.56 0.76 12.03
CA GLY A 291 -6.45 -0.37 12.19
C GLY A 291 -6.54 -1.23 10.93
N TYR A 292 -6.63 -2.54 11.11
CA TYR A 292 -6.90 -3.48 10.03
C TYR A 292 -8.41 -3.64 9.86
N TYR A 293 -8.92 -3.26 8.70
CA TYR A 293 -10.33 -3.41 8.34
C TYR A 293 -10.51 -4.59 7.40
N ILE A 294 -11.46 -5.47 7.70
CA ILE A 294 -11.90 -6.56 6.82
C ILE A 294 -13.35 -6.24 6.44
N ASN A 295 -13.63 -6.12 5.15
CA ASN A 295 -14.98 -5.89 4.64
C ASN A 295 -15.70 -7.24 4.50
N ASP A 296 -16.66 -7.53 5.37
CA ASP A 296 -17.51 -8.72 5.33
C ASP A 296 -18.91 -8.45 4.75
N LEU A 297 -19.14 -7.22 4.24
CA LEU A 297 -20.43 -6.76 3.71
C LEU A 297 -20.63 -7.00 2.22
N ASP A 298 -19.55 -7.14 1.43
CA ASP A 298 -19.65 -7.25 -0.04
C ASP A 298 -20.39 -8.53 -0.50
N ASP A 299 -20.45 -9.56 0.34
CA ASP A 299 -21.16 -10.82 0.06
C ASP A 299 -22.69 -10.75 0.33
N LYS A 300 -23.22 -9.61 0.81
CA LYS A 300 -24.63 -9.45 1.21
C LYS A 300 -25.27 -8.18 0.66
N LEU A 301 -24.93 -7.79 -0.57
CA LEU A 301 -25.61 -6.69 -1.23
C LEU A 301 -27.03 -7.14 -1.63
N ALA A 302 -28.02 -6.32 -1.27
CA ALA A 302 -29.41 -6.53 -1.67
C ALA A 302 -29.74 -5.94 -3.05
N PHE A 303 -28.88 -5.05 -3.56
CA PHE A 303 -29.03 -4.35 -4.83
C PHE A 303 -27.69 -4.38 -5.58
N TYR A 304 -27.75 -4.66 -6.87
CA TYR A 304 -26.61 -4.69 -7.77
C TYR A 304 -26.93 -3.85 -9.00
N GLY A 305 -26.03 -2.92 -9.33
CA GLY A 305 -26.20 -2.01 -10.46
C GLY A 305 -26.13 -0.55 -10.05
N THR A 306 -26.69 0.34 -10.86
CA THR A 306 -26.78 1.77 -10.54
C THR A 306 -28.21 2.13 -10.14
N PRO A 307 -28.47 2.58 -8.90
CA PRO A 307 -29.83 2.94 -8.52
C PRO A 307 -30.33 4.13 -9.34
N HIS A 308 -31.40 3.92 -10.09
CA HIS A 308 -32.09 4.93 -10.86
C HIS A 308 -33.51 5.11 -10.30
N GLY A 309 -33.75 6.16 -9.50
CA GLY A 309 -35.06 6.42 -8.88
C GLY A 309 -35.15 6.00 -7.40
N GLY A 310 -36.37 6.05 -6.84
CA GLY A 310 -36.68 5.61 -5.48
C GLY A 310 -37.13 4.13 -5.42
N MET A 311 -37.38 3.62 -4.21
CA MET A 311 -37.89 2.24 -3.99
C MET A 311 -39.37 2.06 -4.36
N ASP A 312 -40.03 3.15 -4.73
CA ASP A 312 -41.42 3.27 -5.19
C ASP A 312 -41.59 3.00 -6.70
N GLY A 313 -40.52 2.60 -7.40
CA GLY A 313 -40.52 2.34 -8.84
C GLY A 313 -41.15 1.01 -9.27
N GLU A 314 -41.51 0.92 -10.56
CA GLU A 314 -41.88 -0.35 -11.18
C GLU A 314 -40.68 -1.31 -11.22
N PHE A 315 -40.90 -2.56 -10.87
CA PHE A 315 -39.89 -3.61 -10.98
C PHE A 315 -40.46 -4.87 -11.64
N VAL A 316 -39.60 -5.75 -12.11
CA VAL A 316 -40.00 -7.05 -12.67
C VAL A 316 -39.46 -8.16 -11.78
N ALA A 317 -40.36 -8.84 -11.09
CA ALA A 317 -40.01 -10.06 -10.38
C ALA A 317 -39.92 -11.20 -11.39
N PHE A 318 -38.89 -12.03 -11.31
CA PHE A 318 -38.71 -13.15 -12.22
C PHE A 318 -38.06 -14.35 -11.52
N ASP A 319 -38.24 -15.51 -12.14
CA ASP A 319 -37.72 -16.81 -11.72
C ASP A 319 -37.49 -17.67 -12.97
N ILE A 320 -36.55 -18.62 -12.90
CA ILE A 320 -36.29 -19.57 -13.98
C ILE A 320 -36.28 -21.02 -13.48
N GLU A 321 -36.69 -21.92 -14.36
CA GLU A 321 -36.44 -23.35 -14.18
C GLU A 321 -35.29 -23.80 -15.07
N THR A 322 -34.51 -24.77 -14.60
CA THR A 322 -33.26 -25.18 -15.25
C THR A 322 -33.04 -26.68 -15.21
N THR A 323 -32.21 -27.21 -16.12
CA THR A 323 -31.83 -28.63 -16.14
C THR A 323 -30.86 -29.02 -15.01
N GLY A 324 -30.49 -28.11 -14.11
CA GLY A 324 -29.62 -28.33 -12.97
C GLY A 324 -29.00 -27.04 -12.43
N LEU A 325 -28.06 -27.11 -11.48
CA LEU A 325 -27.64 -25.94 -10.69
C LEU A 325 -26.49 -25.09 -11.29
N SER A 326 -25.83 -25.57 -12.35
CA SER A 326 -24.62 -24.92 -12.88
C SER A 326 -24.93 -24.13 -14.15
N SER A 327 -24.92 -22.79 -14.08
CA SER A 327 -25.19 -21.92 -15.24
C SER A 327 -24.22 -22.12 -16.42
N GLU A 328 -23.03 -22.65 -16.15
CA GLU A 328 -22.02 -22.99 -17.17
C GLU A 328 -22.42 -24.24 -17.98
N ASN A 329 -22.94 -25.27 -17.30
CA ASN A 329 -23.14 -26.61 -17.87
C ASN A 329 -24.61 -26.95 -18.17
N GLU A 330 -25.53 -26.30 -17.48
CA GLU A 330 -26.97 -26.53 -17.55
C GLU A 330 -27.69 -25.47 -18.39
N ARG A 331 -28.97 -25.68 -18.66
CA ARG A 331 -29.79 -24.89 -19.59
C ARG A 331 -31.12 -24.53 -18.96
N MET A 332 -31.71 -23.42 -19.40
CA MET A 332 -33.04 -23.00 -18.94
C MET A 332 -34.13 -23.86 -19.58
N THR A 333 -35.22 -24.09 -18.85
CA THR A 333 -36.40 -24.83 -19.29
C THR A 333 -37.69 -24.02 -19.19
N GLU A 334 -37.75 -23.02 -18.33
CA GLU A 334 -38.88 -22.08 -18.21
C GLU A 334 -38.35 -20.72 -17.72
N ILE A 335 -38.98 -19.63 -18.16
CA ILE A 335 -38.80 -18.28 -17.61
C ILE A 335 -40.17 -17.75 -17.24
N GLY A 336 -40.33 -17.29 -16.01
CA GLY A 336 -41.52 -16.61 -15.52
C GLY A 336 -41.18 -15.22 -15.01
N ALA A 337 -42.01 -14.22 -15.33
CA ALA A 337 -41.80 -12.86 -14.90
C ALA A 337 -43.11 -12.10 -14.71
N VAL A 338 -43.14 -11.19 -13.74
CA VAL A 338 -44.30 -10.39 -13.39
C VAL A 338 -43.87 -8.95 -13.13
N VAL A 339 -44.50 -7.99 -13.82
CA VAL A 339 -44.32 -6.57 -13.54
C VAL A 339 -45.09 -6.22 -12.28
N PHE A 340 -44.46 -5.49 -11.37
CA PHE A 340 -45.09 -4.90 -10.20
C PHE A 340 -45.05 -3.39 -10.31
N ARG A 341 -46.20 -2.75 -10.08
CA ARG A 341 -46.35 -1.28 -9.96
C ARG A 341 -46.96 -0.98 -8.61
N ASP A 342 -46.31 -0.15 -7.81
CA ASP A 342 -46.76 0.20 -6.44
C ASP A 342 -47.08 -1.05 -5.58
N GLY A 343 -46.28 -2.11 -5.74
CA GLY A 343 -46.47 -3.39 -5.04
C GLY A 343 -47.64 -4.25 -5.56
N VAL A 344 -48.29 -3.87 -6.66
CA VAL A 344 -49.40 -4.60 -7.27
C VAL A 344 -48.93 -5.33 -8.55
N PRO A 345 -49.20 -6.64 -8.70
CA PRO A 345 -48.85 -7.37 -9.91
C PRO A 345 -49.71 -6.91 -11.09
N CYS A 346 -49.05 -6.66 -12.23
CA CYS A 346 -49.64 -6.10 -13.45
C CYS A 346 -49.51 -7.09 -14.62
N GLU A 347 -48.54 -6.90 -15.51
CA GLU A 347 -48.30 -7.80 -16.64
C GLU A 347 -47.53 -9.05 -16.23
N ARG A 348 -47.80 -10.16 -16.95
CA ARG A 348 -47.06 -11.42 -16.79
C ARG A 348 -46.42 -11.83 -18.10
N PHE A 349 -45.26 -12.46 -17.99
CA PHE A 349 -44.54 -13.12 -19.05
C PHE A 349 -44.22 -14.54 -18.60
N GLN A 350 -44.45 -15.51 -19.47
CA GLN A 350 -44.10 -16.91 -19.22
C GLN A 350 -43.76 -17.57 -20.54
N THR A 351 -42.66 -18.31 -20.57
CA THR A 351 -42.27 -19.09 -21.75
C THR A 351 -41.50 -20.35 -21.32
N PHE A 352 -41.83 -21.48 -21.93
CA PHE A 352 -40.93 -22.63 -21.91
C PHE A 352 -39.71 -22.35 -22.78
N VAL A 353 -38.60 -23.00 -22.46
CA VAL A 353 -37.34 -22.88 -23.19
C VAL A 353 -36.88 -24.27 -23.57
N ASN A 354 -36.58 -24.48 -24.84
CA ASN A 354 -35.97 -25.72 -25.30
C ASN A 354 -34.48 -25.72 -24.88
N PRO A 355 -34.06 -26.61 -23.95
CA PRO A 355 -32.69 -26.64 -23.48
C PRO A 355 -31.72 -27.30 -24.48
N GLU A 356 -32.23 -27.86 -25.59
CA GLU A 356 -31.50 -28.65 -26.58
C GLU A 356 -30.73 -29.84 -25.98
N LYS A 357 -31.14 -30.30 -24.79
CA LYS A 357 -30.61 -31.46 -24.08
C LYS A 357 -31.72 -32.16 -23.31
N PRO A 358 -31.58 -33.47 -23.02
CA PRO A 358 -32.54 -34.16 -22.16
C PRO A 358 -32.62 -33.54 -20.77
N ILE A 359 -33.83 -33.37 -20.24
CA ILE A 359 -34.07 -32.92 -18.87
C ILE A 359 -33.84 -34.12 -17.91
N PRO A 360 -32.97 -34.00 -16.90
CA PRO A 360 -32.77 -35.06 -15.92
C PRO A 360 -34.06 -35.41 -15.18
N ARG A 361 -34.24 -36.70 -14.87
CA ARG A 361 -35.47 -37.20 -14.23
C ARG A 361 -35.76 -36.49 -12.90
N GLU A 362 -34.72 -36.23 -12.12
CA GLU A 362 -34.83 -35.56 -10.82
C GLU A 362 -35.36 -34.12 -10.96
N ILE A 363 -35.03 -33.44 -12.06
CA ILE A 363 -35.54 -32.09 -12.38
C ILE A 363 -36.99 -32.17 -12.85
N THR A 364 -37.33 -33.14 -13.69
CA THR A 364 -38.73 -33.35 -14.09
C THR A 364 -39.63 -33.72 -12.90
N GLU A 365 -39.13 -34.49 -11.94
CA GLU A 365 -39.85 -34.80 -10.70
C GLU A 365 -40.02 -33.56 -9.79
N LEU A 366 -39.09 -32.61 -9.86
CA LEU A 366 -39.12 -31.37 -9.07
C LEU A 366 -40.06 -30.31 -9.68
N THR A 367 -39.93 -30.07 -10.98
CA THR A 367 -40.58 -28.96 -11.71
C THR A 367 -41.84 -29.38 -12.45
N GLY A 368 -42.00 -30.67 -12.73
CA GLY A 368 -43.04 -31.20 -13.60
C GLY A 368 -42.79 -30.97 -15.10
N ILE A 369 -41.70 -30.31 -15.49
CA ILE A 369 -41.37 -30.02 -16.90
C ILE A 369 -40.72 -31.24 -17.54
N THR A 370 -41.30 -31.71 -18.64
CA THR A 370 -40.82 -32.86 -19.41
C THR A 370 -40.18 -32.41 -20.74
N ASP A 371 -39.36 -33.27 -21.34
CA ASP A 371 -38.81 -33.04 -22.69
C ASP A 371 -39.90 -32.75 -23.73
N ARG A 372 -41.12 -33.25 -23.52
CA ARG A 372 -42.26 -33.02 -24.41
C ARG A 372 -42.78 -31.59 -24.31
N ASP A 373 -42.77 -30.99 -23.13
CA ASP A 373 -43.29 -29.64 -22.90
C ASP A 373 -42.40 -28.58 -23.56
N VAL A 374 -41.10 -28.86 -23.64
CA VAL A 374 -40.08 -27.95 -24.19
C VAL A 374 -39.71 -28.27 -25.64
N PHE A 375 -40.28 -29.31 -26.26
CA PHE A 375 -39.86 -29.78 -27.58
C PHE A 375 -40.03 -28.72 -28.69
N ASP A 376 -41.20 -28.08 -28.75
CA ASP A 376 -41.53 -27.02 -29.71
C ASP A 376 -41.35 -25.60 -29.12
N ALA A 377 -40.76 -25.50 -27.92
CA ALA A 377 -40.51 -24.23 -27.24
C ALA A 377 -39.36 -23.45 -27.92
N PRO A 378 -39.30 -22.10 -27.76
CA PRO A 378 -38.18 -21.32 -28.25
C PRO A 378 -36.84 -21.77 -27.66
N ASP A 379 -35.76 -21.63 -28.41
CA ASP A 379 -34.41 -21.84 -27.89
C ASP A 379 -34.02 -20.76 -26.85
N GLU A 380 -32.92 -20.96 -26.12
CA GLU A 380 -32.46 -20.02 -25.09
C GLU A 380 -32.29 -18.59 -25.63
N LYS A 381 -31.87 -18.43 -26.89
CA LYS A 381 -31.64 -17.11 -27.49
C LYS A 381 -32.95 -16.36 -27.71
N ALA A 382 -33.93 -17.02 -28.31
CA ALA A 382 -35.24 -16.46 -28.59
C ALA A 382 -36.01 -16.17 -27.30
N ALA A 383 -35.91 -17.05 -26.31
CA ALA A 383 -36.51 -16.86 -24.98
C ALA A 383 -35.90 -15.65 -24.26
N LEU A 384 -34.56 -15.55 -24.22
CA LEU A 384 -33.87 -14.42 -23.59
C LEU A 384 -34.20 -13.08 -24.27
N LEU A 385 -34.26 -13.04 -25.61
CA LEU A 385 -34.66 -11.83 -26.34
C LEU A 385 -36.08 -11.39 -25.98
N SER A 386 -37.02 -12.33 -25.93
CA SER A 386 -38.41 -12.04 -25.57
C SER A 386 -38.53 -11.55 -24.12
N PHE A 387 -37.75 -12.13 -23.21
CA PHE A 387 -37.67 -11.68 -21.82
C PHE A 387 -37.09 -10.26 -21.71
N MET A 388 -35.98 -9.98 -22.40
CA MET A 388 -35.36 -8.65 -22.40
C MET A 388 -36.30 -7.58 -22.95
N GLU A 389 -37.06 -7.90 -24.00
CA GLU A 389 -38.09 -7.00 -24.55
C GLU A 389 -39.21 -6.73 -23.54
N PHE A 390 -39.66 -7.76 -22.82
CA PHE A 390 -40.68 -7.62 -21.77
C PHE A 390 -40.21 -6.75 -20.59
N VAL A 391 -38.98 -6.95 -20.13
CA VAL A 391 -38.42 -6.24 -18.96
C VAL A 391 -38.12 -4.78 -19.30
N GLY A 392 -37.49 -4.52 -20.45
CA GLY A 392 -36.95 -3.21 -20.79
C GLY A 392 -35.87 -2.77 -19.80
N ASP A 393 -35.93 -1.52 -19.36
CA ASP A 393 -34.95 -0.92 -18.43
C ASP A 393 -35.35 -1.05 -16.94
N LYS A 394 -36.36 -1.87 -16.61
CA LYS A 394 -36.85 -2.02 -15.24
C LYS A 394 -35.86 -2.86 -14.40
N THR A 395 -35.77 -2.53 -13.12
CA THR A 395 -34.99 -3.33 -12.16
C THR A 395 -35.58 -4.73 -12.04
N LEU A 396 -34.73 -5.74 -12.13
CA LEU A 396 -35.11 -7.13 -11.93
C LEU A 396 -35.11 -7.47 -10.44
N VAL A 397 -36.03 -8.35 -10.03
CA VAL A 397 -36.11 -8.84 -8.67
C VAL A 397 -36.20 -10.36 -8.71
N ALA A 398 -35.32 -11.03 -7.99
CA ALA A 398 -35.34 -12.48 -7.84
C ALA A 398 -35.11 -12.87 -6.37
N HIS A 399 -35.31 -14.14 -6.06
CA HIS A 399 -35.08 -14.68 -4.74
C HIS A 399 -33.87 -15.60 -4.81
N ASN A 400 -32.74 -15.21 -4.19
CA ASN A 400 -31.41 -15.77 -4.49
C ASN A 400 -30.94 -15.39 -5.91
N ALA A 401 -31.02 -14.08 -6.21
CA ALA A 401 -30.96 -13.53 -7.57
C ALA A 401 -29.71 -13.89 -8.38
N GLU A 402 -28.55 -14.11 -7.73
CA GLU A 402 -27.33 -14.54 -8.42
C GLU A 402 -27.51 -15.85 -9.20
N PHE A 403 -28.42 -16.74 -8.77
CA PHE A 403 -28.75 -17.96 -9.51
C PHE A 403 -29.39 -17.62 -10.87
N ASP A 404 -30.56 -16.98 -10.86
CA ASP A 404 -31.32 -16.66 -12.06
C ASP A 404 -30.54 -15.72 -12.98
N ILE A 405 -29.97 -14.65 -12.42
CA ILE A 405 -29.14 -13.69 -13.16
C ILE A 405 -27.91 -14.39 -13.75
N GLY A 406 -27.31 -15.34 -13.03
CA GLY A 406 -26.17 -16.13 -13.49
C GLY A 406 -26.50 -16.96 -14.73
N PHE A 407 -27.66 -17.61 -14.77
CA PHE A 407 -28.14 -18.36 -15.94
C PHE A 407 -28.45 -17.44 -17.13
N MET A 408 -29.14 -16.32 -16.89
CA MET A 408 -29.44 -15.34 -17.93
C MET A 408 -28.17 -14.75 -18.55
N ARG A 409 -27.16 -14.41 -17.72
CA ARG A 409 -25.83 -13.96 -18.18
C ARG A 409 -25.09 -15.04 -18.96
N ALA A 410 -25.13 -16.29 -18.50
CA ALA A 410 -24.49 -17.41 -19.18
C ALA A 410 -25.12 -17.67 -20.56
N CYS A 411 -26.46 -17.63 -20.64
CA CYS A 411 -27.21 -17.67 -21.89
C CYS A 411 -26.82 -16.52 -22.83
N ALA A 412 -26.80 -15.28 -22.32
CA ALA A 412 -26.41 -14.11 -23.10
C ALA A 412 -24.99 -14.26 -23.69
N LYS A 413 -24.05 -14.73 -22.87
CA LYS A 413 -22.67 -15.01 -23.29
C LYS A 413 -22.60 -16.09 -24.38
N ARG A 414 -23.36 -17.19 -24.25
CA ARG A 414 -23.42 -18.28 -25.24
C ARG A 414 -23.98 -17.79 -26.58
N THR A 415 -24.96 -16.89 -26.53
CA THR A 415 -25.74 -16.45 -27.71
C THR A 415 -25.24 -15.15 -28.33
N GLY A 416 -24.22 -14.53 -27.73
CA GLY A 416 -23.63 -13.26 -28.17
C GLY A 416 -24.49 -12.03 -27.84
N LEU A 417 -25.42 -12.15 -26.89
CA LEU A 417 -26.25 -11.05 -26.41
C LEU A 417 -25.58 -10.35 -25.21
N SER A 418 -25.94 -9.09 -24.98
CA SER A 418 -25.53 -8.34 -23.78
C SER A 418 -26.66 -8.37 -22.77
N PHE A 419 -26.36 -8.79 -21.53
CA PHE A 419 -27.32 -8.83 -20.44
C PHE A 419 -26.64 -8.34 -19.16
N SER A 420 -26.90 -7.09 -18.80
CA SER A 420 -26.33 -6.43 -17.61
C SER A 420 -27.39 -5.59 -16.90
N PRO A 421 -28.44 -6.21 -16.36
CA PRO A 421 -29.52 -5.51 -15.69
C PRO A 421 -29.09 -4.97 -14.32
N ASP A 422 -29.80 -3.96 -13.85
CA ASP A 422 -29.88 -3.67 -12.42
C ASP A 422 -30.83 -4.68 -11.76
N TYR A 423 -30.45 -5.23 -10.61
CA TYR A 423 -31.27 -6.23 -9.94
C TYR A 423 -31.18 -6.22 -8.42
N MET A 424 -32.21 -6.77 -7.77
CA MET A 424 -32.32 -6.90 -6.33
C MET A 424 -32.58 -8.34 -5.89
N ASP A 425 -32.07 -8.67 -4.70
CA ASP A 425 -32.24 -9.99 -4.11
C ASP A 425 -33.13 -9.94 -2.86
N THR A 426 -34.32 -10.54 -2.99
CA THR A 426 -35.27 -10.65 -1.88
C THR A 426 -34.79 -11.59 -0.78
N LEU A 427 -33.88 -12.54 -1.05
CA LEU A 427 -33.27 -13.40 -0.04
C LEU A 427 -32.42 -12.56 0.92
N THR A 428 -31.52 -11.75 0.37
CA THR A 428 -30.62 -10.87 1.15
C THR A 428 -31.42 -9.83 1.93
N LEU A 429 -32.43 -9.20 1.31
CA LEU A 429 -33.33 -8.29 2.01
C LEU A 429 -34.09 -8.98 3.14
N SER A 430 -34.58 -10.20 2.91
CA SER A 430 -35.29 -10.97 3.95
C SER A 430 -34.37 -11.30 5.13
N GLN A 431 -33.11 -11.65 4.89
CA GLN A 431 -32.13 -11.91 5.96
C GLN A 431 -31.87 -10.69 6.83
N ALA A 432 -31.87 -9.49 6.24
CA ALA A 432 -31.68 -8.24 6.96
C ALA A 432 -32.95 -7.82 7.74
N LEU A 433 -34.12 -7.95 7.13
CA LEU A 433 -35.38 -7.41 7.65
C LEU A 433 -36.20 -8.39 8.50
N LEU A 434 -35.93 -9.69 8.38
CA LEU A 434 -36.63 -10.76 9.11
C LEU A 434 -35.64 -11.62 9.93
N PRO A 435 -34.83 -11.03 10.82
CA PRO A 435 -33.71 -11.71 11.49
C PRO A 435 -34.12 -12.91 12.37
N ASP A 436 -35.40 -13.01 12.74
CA ASP A 436 -35.94 -14.11 13.54
C ASP A 436 -36.09 -15.43 12.77
N LEU A 437 -36.00 -15.39 11.44
CA LEU A 437 -36.07 -16.59 10.61
C LEU A 437 -34.75 -17.36 10.64
N ARG A 438 -34.85 -18.70 10.82
CA ARG A 438 -33.70 -19.61 10.72
C ARG A 438 -33.36 -20.02 9.28
N ARG A 439 -34.33 -19.89 8.38
CA ARG A 439 -34.25 -20.28 6.97
C ARG A 439 -35.08 -19.29 6.17
N TYR A 440 -34.63 -19.02 4.96
CA TYR A 440 -35.17 -17.95 4.12
C TYR A 440 -35.56 -18.47 2.73
N LYS A 441 -36.04 -19.71 2.63
CA LYS A 441 -36.61 -20.21 1.37
C LYS A 441 -37.86 -19.41 1.00
N LEU A 442 -38.18 -19.33 -0.29
CA LEU A 442 -39.31 -18.56 -0.82
C LEU A 442 -40.63 -18.88 -0.11
N ASP A 443 -40.95 -20.16 0.06
CA ASP A 443 -42.14 -20.67 0.77
C ASP A 443 -42.18 -20.28 2.26
N ILE A 444 -41.02 -20.26 2.93
CA ILE A 444 -40.90 -19.87 4.33
C ILE A 444 -41.11 -18.35 4.48
N VAL A 445 -40.51 -17.55 3.61
CA VAL A 445 -40.61 -16.09 3.66
C VAL A 445 -42.04 -15.64 3.32
N THR A 446 -42.65 -16.21 2.27
CA THR A 446 -44.06 -15.94 1.93
C THR A 446 -45.00 -16.25 3.09
N SER A 447 -44.85 -17.43 3.72
CA SER A 447 -45.62 -17.83 4.89
C SER A 447 -45.44 -16.86 6.05
N ARG A 448 -44.19 -16.45 6.34
CA ARG A 448 -43.87 -15.50 7.42
C ARG A 448 -44.49 -14.11 7.21
N LEU A 449 -44.63 -13.68 5.96
CA LEU A 449 -45.22 -12.41 5.58
C LEU A 449 -46.75 -12.47 5.40
N GLY A 450 -47.36 -13.65 5.58
CA GLY A 450 -48.80 -13.87 5.42
C GLY A 450 -49.26 -13.72 3.97
N LEU A 451 -48.41 -14.07 3.01
CA LEU A 451 -48.73 -14.04 1.57
C LEU A 451 -49.50 -15.31 1.16
N PRO A 452 -50.29 -15.27 0.06
CA PRO A 452 -51.06 -16.43 -0.40
C PRO A 452 -50.18 -17.63 -0.77
N GLU A 453 -50.72 -18.84 -0.59
CA GLU A 453 -50.11 -20.07 -1.12
C GLU A 453 -50.00 -20.02 -2.66
N PHE A 454 -48.96 -20.67 -3.18
CA PHE A 454 -48.64 -20.73 -4.61
C PHE A 454 -48.10 -22.12 -4.96
N ASN A 455 -48.09 -22.45 -6.25
CA ASN A 455 -47.55 -23.72 -6.71
C ASN A 455 -46.04 -23.60 -6.92
N HIS A 456 -45.26 -24.09 -5.97
CA HIS A 456 -43.80 -24.02 -6.03
C HIS A 456 -43.25 -24.82 -7.23
N HIS A 457 -42.20 -24.31 -7.85
CA HIS A 457 -41.56 -24.87 -9.06
C HIS A 457 -42.33 -24.67 -10.37
N ARG A 458 -43.11 -23.59 -10.42
CA ARG A 458 -43.58 -22.99 -11.68
C ARG A 458 -43.08 -21.56 -11.72
N ALA A 459 -42.29 -21.23 -12.74
CA ALA A 459 -41.54 -19.99 -12.75
C ALA A 459 -42.44 -18.73 -12.65
N ASP A 460 -43.65 -18.76 -13.20
CA ASP A 460 -44.57 -17.61 -13.14
C ASP A 460 -45.20 -17.39 -11.76
N ASP A 461 -45.51 -18.47 -11.05
CA ASP A 461 -46.05 -18.44 -9.68
C ASP A 461 -44.94 -18.06 -8.67
N ASP A 462 -43.73 -18.57 -8.85
CA ASP A 462 -42.56 -18.25 -8.02
C ASP A 462 -42.13 -16.79 -8.23
N ALA A 463 -42.15 -16.28 -9.47
CA ALA A 463 -41.96 -14.87 -9.77
C ALA A 463 -43.02 -13.97 -9.10
N LEU A 464 -44.30 -14.37 -9.10
CA LEU A 464 -45.36 -13.65 -8.42
C LEU A 464 -45.14 -13.62 -6.90
N ALA A 465 -44.76 -14.75 -6.30
CA ALA A 465 -44.46 -14.86 -4.88
C ALA A 465 -43.26 -13.97 -4.49
N CYS A 466 -42.19 -14.01 -5.27
CA CYS A 466 -41.00 -13.17 -5.13
C CYS A 466 -41.35 -11.67 -5.16
N GLY A 467 -42.14 -11.24 -6.14
CA GLY A 467 -42.55 -9.84 -6.23
C GLY A 467 -43.45 -9.37 -5.09
N ARG A 468 -44.33 -10.24 -4.58
CA ARG A 468 -45.12 -9.95 -3.37
C ARG A 468 -44.26 -9.84 -2.11
N ILE A 469 -43.21 -10.66 -1.98
CA ILE A 469 -42.22 -10.52 -0.91
C ILE A 469 -41.57 -9.15 -1.03
N MET A 470 -41.05 -8.79 -2.21
CA MET A 470 -40.41 -7.50 -2.42
C MET A 470 -41.31 -6.32 -2.04
N ALA A 471 -42.57 -6.34 -2.49
CA ALA A 471 -43.54 -5.31 -2.15
C ALA A 471 -43.70 -5.12 -0.62
N LYS A 472 -43.72 -6.22 0.14
CA LYS A 472 -43.77 -6.18 1.62
C LYS A 472 -42.47 -5.68 2.23
N LEU A 473 -41.32 -6.08 1.71
CA LEU A 473 -40.01 -5.67 2.22
C LEU A 473 -39.76 -4.17 1.98
N ILE A 474 -40.19 -3.63 0.82
CA ILE A 474 -40.16 -2.19 0.54
C ILE A 474 -40.97 -1.42 1.60
N THR A 475 -42.19 -1.88 1.92
CA THR A 475 -43.01 -1.25 2.98
C THR A 475 -42.34 -1.30 4.36
N MET A 476 -41.44 -2.26 4.63
CA MET A 476 -40.71 -2.34 5.90
C MET A 476 -39.47 -1.43 5.96
N LEU A 477 -38.97 -0.98 4.81
CA LEU A 477 -37.82 -0.08 4.70
C LEU A 477 -38.22 1.40 4.84
N GLU A 478 -39.49 1.71 4.54
CA GLU A 478 -40.14 3.00 4.81
C GLU A 478 -40.53 3.16 6.28
#